data_AF-A0A4V1UIX3-F1
#
_entry.id   AF-A0A4V1UIX3-F1
#
_cell.length_a   1.000
_cell.length_b   1.000
_cell.length_c   1.000
_cell.angle_alpha   90.00
_cell.angle_beta   90.00
_cell.angle_gamma   90.00
#
_symmetry.space_group_name_H-M   'P 1'
#
loop_
_entity.id
_entity.type
_entity.pdbx_description
1 polymer ?
#
loop_
_entity_poly.entity_id
_entity_poly.type
_entity_poly.pdbx_seq_one_letter_code
_entity_poly.pdbx_strand_id
1 'polypeptide(L)'
;NVTPDMKIYKEEIFGPVLGCVRVKDLAAATELVNSHEYGNGVSCFTRDGNVAREFSRRVQVGMVGINVPIPVPMAWHGFGGWKKSLFGDMHAYGEEGVRFYTKQKSIMQRWPESIGKGAEFVMPTAK
;
A
#
# COMPACT_ATOMS: atom_id res chain seq x y z
N ASN A 1 7.54 17.06 -27.75
CA ASN A 1 6.68 16.25 -26.86
C ASN A 1 7.42 14.98 -26.52
N VAL A 2 7.40 14.56 -25.26
CA VAL A 2 8.01 13.29 -24.82
C VAL A 2 7.15 12.12 -25.33
N THR A 3 7.78 10.99 -25.67
CA THR A 3 7.09 9.74 -26.01
C THR A 3 7.53 8.61 -25.06
N PRO A 4 6.69 7.55 -24.89
CA PRO A 4 6.99 6.47 -23.95
C PRO A 4 8.24 5.65 -24.30
N ASP A 5 8.68 5.69 -25.56
CA ASP A 5 9.87 4.97 -26.02
C ASP A 5 11.19 5.65 -25.63
N MET A 6 11.13 6.94 -25.27
CA MET A 6 12.32 7.71 -24.94
C MET A 6 12.93 7.28 -23.61
N LYS A 7 14.27 7.26 -23.55
CA LYS A 7 15.02 6.96 -22.32
C LYS A 7 14.62 7.87 -21.14
N ILE A 8 14.42 9.17 -21.43
CA ILE A 8 13.99 10.18 -20.45
C ILE A 8 12.59 9.94 -19.86
N TYR A 9 11.79 9.05 -20.45
CA TYR A 9 10.49 8.64 -19.92
C TYR A 9 10.62 7.39 -19.04
N LYS A 10 11.43 6.41 -19.48
CA LYS A 10 11.56 5.10 -18.81
C LYS A 10 12.41 5.16 -17.54
N GLU A 11 13.42 6.04 -17.51
CA GLU A 11 14.38 6.15 -16.41
C GLU A 11 14.09 7.35 -15.51
N GLU A 12 14.20 7.13 -14.20
CA GLU A 12 14.01 8.18 -13.20
C GLU A 12 15.27 9.07 -13.11
N ILE A 13 15.09 10.38 -13.34
CA ILE A 13 16.20 11.33 -13.45
C ILE A 13 16.71 11.84 -12.08
N PHE A 14 15.84 11.86 -11.05
CA PHE A 14 16.14 12.42 -9.72
C PHE A 14 16.69 13.87 -9.75
N GLY A 15 16.25 14.67 -10.72
CA GLY A 15 16.62 16.08 -10.90
C GLY A 15 15.43 16.95 -11.30
N PRO A 16 15.62 18.28 -11.47
CA PRO A 16 14.55 19.22 -11.76
C PRO A 16 14.11 19.16 -13.24
N VAL A 17 13.57 18.01 -13.68
CA VAL A 17 13.16 17.76 -15.06
C VAL A 17 11.70 17.34 -15.10
N LEU A 18 10.88 18.02 -15.91
CA LEU A 18 9.48 17.68 -16.16
C LEU A 18 9.30 17.16 -17.59
N GLY A 19 8.81 15.92 -17.71
CA GLY A 19 8.42 15.32 -18.99
C GLY A 19 6.93 15.50 -19.27
N CYS A 20 6.57 16.07 -20.42
CA CYS A 20 5.17 16.20 -20.85
C CYS A 20 4.84 15.24 -21.99
N VAL A 21 3.98 14.26 -21.69
CA VAL A 21 3.41 13.33 -22.68
C VAL A 21 1.96 13.73 -22.94
N ARG A 22 1.58 13.82 -24.23
CA ARG A 22 0.21 14.12 -24.64
C ARG A 22 -0.50 12.83 -25.03
N VAL A 23 -1.71 12.65 -24.52
CA VAL A 23 -2.58 11.50 -24.81
C VAL A 23 -3.96 12.00 -25.22
N LYS A 24 -4.72 11.15 -25.91
CA LYS A 24 -6.03 11.53 -26.48
C LYS A 24 -7.14 11.64 -25.44
N ASP A 25 -7.16 10.73 -24.48
CA ASP A 25 -8.27 10.57 -23.55
C ASP A 25 -7.79 9.97 -22.21
N LEU A 26 -8.72 9.87 -21.26
CA LEU A 26 -8.48 9.34 -19.91
C LEU A 26 -8.09 7.86 -19.93
N ALA A 27 -8.64 7.06 -20.85
CA ALA A 27 -8.34 5.64 -20.92
C ALA A 27 -6.88 5.43 -21.37
N ALA A 28 -6.44 6.15 -22.40
CA ALA A 28 -5.06 6.18 -22.85
C ALA A 28 -4.11 6.71 -21.77
N ALA A 29 -4.52 7.72 -20.99
CA ALA A 29 -3.75 8.22 -19.86
C ALA A 29 -3.56 7.16 -18.77
N THR A 30 -4.64 6.45 -18.42
CA THR A 30 -4.63 5.41 -17.39
C THR A 30 -3.78 4.22 -17.84
N GLU A 31 -3.92 3.80 -19.09
CA GLU A 31 -3.13 2.71 -19.66
C GLU A 31 -1.64 3.05 -19.70
N LEU A 32 -1.30 4.28 -20.09
CA LEU A 32 0.07 4.76 -20.07
C LEU A 32 0.70 4.63 -18.68
N VAL A 33 0.01 5.08 -17.63
CA VAL A 33 0.48 4.96 -16.24
C VAL A 33 0.56 3.49 -15.79
N ASN A 34 -0.43 2.68 -16.17
CA ASN A 34 -0.48 1.26 -15.82
C ASN A 34 0.62 0.45 -16.53
N SER A 35 1.04 0.83 -17.73
CA SER A 35 2.16 0.20 -18.45
C SER A 35 3.54 0.54 -17.86
N HIS A 36 3.63 1.60 -17.04
CA HIS A 36 4.90 2.00 -16.44
C HIS A 36 5.34 0.98 -15.38
N GLU A 37 6.64 0.70 -15.33
CA GLU A 37 7.26 -0.26 -14.40
C GLU A 37 7.12 0.14 -12.92
N TYR A 38 6.98 1.45 -12.68
CA TYR A 38 6.90 2.04 -11.36
C TYR A 38 5.47 2.47 -11.05
N GLY A 39 5.08 2.39 -9.79
CA GLY A 39 3.73 2.66 -9.32
C GLY A 39 3.73 3.27 -7.92
N ASN A 40 4.61 4.24 -7.67
CA ASN A 40 4.75 4.89 -6.36
C ASN A 40 3.56 5.82 -6.05
N GLY A 41 3.46 6.94 -6.78
CA GLY A 41 2.40 7.93 -6.61
C GLY A 41 1.94 8.51 -7.93
N VAL A 42 0.67 8.90 -7.99
CA VAL A 42 0.05 9.52 -9.17
C VAL A 42 -0.98 10.56 -8.77
N SER A 43 -1.13 11.60 -9.59
CA SER A 43 -2.04 12.71 -9.31
C SER A 43 -2.91 13.00 -10.53
N CYS A 44 -4.23 13.11 -10.31
CA CYS A 44 -5.20 13.51 -11.31
C CYS A 44 -5.79 14.88 -10.96
N PHE A 45 -5.69 15.83 -11.89
CA PHE A 45 -6.27 17.16 -11.76
C PHE A 45 -7.51 17.26 -12.63
N THR A 46 -8.67 17.35 -11.98
CA THR A 46 -9.97 17.41 -12.67
C THR A 46 -11.02 18.07 -11.78
N ARG A 47 -12.03 18.66 -12.41
CA ARG A 47 -13.24 19.17 -11.73
C ARG A 47 -14.38 18.15 -11.76
N ASP A 48 -14.27 17.09 -12.56
CA ASP A 48 -15.28 16.06 -12.72
C ASP A 48 -15.05 14.90 -11.74
N GLY A 49 -16.02 14.67 -10.86
CA GLY A 49 -15.98 13.58 -9.89
C GLY A 49 -16.05 12.19 -10.52
N ASN A 50 -16.66 12.04 -11.70
CA ASN A 50 -16.70 10.77 -12.42
C ASN A 50 -15.30 10.40 -12.92
N VAL A 51 -14.58 11.37 -13.50
CA VAL A 51 -13.18 11.20 -13.93
C VAL A 51 -12.30 10.85 -12.73
N ALA A 52 -12.44 11.57 -11.61
CA ALA A 52 -11.66 11.30 -10.40
C ALA A 52 -11.90 9.88 -9.88
N ARG A 53 -13.16 9.43 -9.84
CA ARG A 53 -13.54 8.09 -9.39
C ARG A 53 -13.06 7.00 -10.34
N GLU A 54 -13.26 7.16 -11.64
CA GLU A 54 -12.82 6.17 -12.63
C GLU A 54 -11.30 6.04 -12.66
N PHE A 55 -10.57 7.16 -12.61
CA PHE A 55 -9.11 7.15 -12.56
C PHE A 55 -8.59 6.45 -11.31
N SER A 56 -9.06 6.85 -10.13
CA SER A 56 -8.61 6.28 -8.85
C SER A 56 -8.91 4.79 -8.69
N ARG A 57 -9.97 4.28 -9.32
CA ARG A 57 -10.29 2.84 -9.28
C ARG A 57 -9.49 2.00 -10.26
N ARG A 58 -9.09 2.56 -11.40
CA ARG A 58 -8.46 1.81 -12.51
C ARG A 58 -6.94 1.89 -12.49
N VAL A 59 -6.38 2.93 -11.88
CA VAL A 59 -4.94 3.12 -11.84
C VAL A 59 -4.28 2.11 -10.90
N GLN A 60 -3.15 1.54 -11.33
CA GLN A 60 -2.39 0.52 -10.60
C GLN A 60 -1.18 1.16 -9.92
N VAL A 61 -1.45 2.07 -8.97
CA VAL A 61 -0.45 2.86 -8.26
C VAL A 61 -0.82 2.91 -6.78
N GLY A 62 0.16 2.82 -5.88
CA GLY A 62 -0.10 2.72 -4.44
C GLY A 62 -0.69 4.00 -3.83
N MET A 63 -0.20 5.17 -4.22
CA MET A 63 -0.68 6.46 -3.71
C MET A 63 -1.36 7.28 -4.81
N VAL A 64 -2.62 7.65 -4.62
CA VAL A 64 -3.42 8.39 -5.61
C VAL A 64 -3.90 9.72 -5.05
N GLY A 65 -3.56 10.82 -5.72
CA GLY A 65 -4.01 12.18 -5.39
C GLY A 65 -5.06 12.69 -6.37
N ILE A 66 -6.14 13.29 -5.87
CA ILE A 66 -7.10 14.04 -6.68
C ILE A 66 -6.97 15.51 -6.32
N ASN A 67 -6.55 16.33 -7.29
CA ASN A 67 -6.25 17.76 -7.11
C ASN A 67 -5.17 18.04 -6.04
N VAL A 68 -4.32 17.05 -5.74
CA VAL A 68 -3.17 17.13 -4.84
C VAL A 68 -1.94 16.67 -5.61
N PRO A 69 -0.86 17.48 -5.71
CA PRO A 69 0.29 17.15 -6.58
C PRO A 69 1.12 15.98 -6.06
N ILE A 70 1.32 15.90 -4.74
CA ILE A 70 2.16 14.89 -4.09
C ILE A 70 1.28 14.19 -3.04
N PRO A 71 0.71 13.01 -3.34
CA PRO A 71 -0.22 12.33 -2.46
C PRO A 71 0.52 11.49 -1.41
N VAL A 72 1.42 12.10 -0.65
CA VAL A 72 2.12 11.40 0.44
C VAL A 72 1.15 11.24 1.62
N PRO A 73 0.86 10.00 2.05
CA PRO A 73 -0.02 9.75 3.18
C PRO A 73 0.56 10.31 4.48
N MET A 74 -0.32 10.75 5.36
CA MET A 74 0.05 11.11 6.73
C MET A 74 0.60 9.90 7.47
N ALA A 75 1.45 10.10 8.47
CA ALA A 75 2.20 9.04 9.17
C ALA A 75 1.35 7.88 9.75
N TRP A 76 0.07 8.10 9.97
CA TRP A 76 -0.89 7.12 10.48
C TRP A 76 -1.53 6.25 9.38
N HIS A 77 -1.28 6.55 8.11
CA HIS A 77 -1.67 5.76 6.94
C HIS A 77 -0.45 5.06 6.32
N GLY A 78 -0.69 3.96 5.61
CA GLY A 78 0.36 3.19 4.95
C GLY A 78 1.02 3.97 3.82
N PHE A 79 2.36 4.06 3.84
CA PHE A 79 3.17 4.56 2.73
C PHE A 79 3.73 3.39 1.91
N GLY A 80 3.48 3.38 0.62
CA GLY A 80 3.97 2.34 -0.28
C GLY A 80 3.44 2.49 -1.69
N GLY A 81 4.24 2.06 -2.65
CA GLY A 81 3.86 1.96 -4.05
C GLY A 81 3.39 0.56 -4.43
N TRP A 82 3.01 0.38 -5.68
CA TRP A 82 2.79 -0.93 -6.31
C TRP A 82 3.86 -1.20 -7.37
N LYS A 83 3.85 -2.41 -7.95
CA LYS A 83 4.81 -2.86 -8.97
C LYS A 83 6.24 -2.83 -8.43
N LYS A 84 7.22 -2.32 -9.19
CA LYS A 84 8.61 -2.22 -8.72
C LYS A 84 8.86 -1.08 -7.73
N SER A 85 7.81 -0.43 -7.21
CA SER A 85 7.92 0.63 -6.20
C SER A 85 7.72 0.15 -4.76
N LEU A 86 7.38 -1.11 -4.54
CA LEU A 86 7.35 -1.74 -3.21
C LEU A 86 7.71 -3.23 -3.34
N PHE A 87 8.54 -3.73 -2.45
CA PHE A 87 8.84 -5.16 -2.32
C PHE A 87 8.30 -5.67 -0.99
N GLY A 88 7.40 -6.65 -1.05
CA GLY A 88 6.69 -7.16 0.11
C GLY A 88 5.20 -6.80 0.09
N ASP A 89 4.49 -7.23 1.12
CA ASP A 89 3.05 -7.07 1.32
C ASP A 89 2.70 -5.90 2.24
N MET A 90 3.60 -5.52 3.16
CA MET A 90 3.36 -4.49 4.16
C MET A 90 3.89 -3.11 3.76
N HIS A 91 3.13 -2.07 4.09
CA HIS A 91 3.49 -0.67 3.86
C HIS A 91 4.36 -0.12 5.00
N ALA A 92 5.11 0.95 4.74
CA ALA A 92 6.20 1.40 5.61
C ALA A 92 5.76 1.98 6.97
N TYR A 93 4.61 2.68 7.02
CA TYR A 93 4.10 3.34 8.23
C TYR A 93 2.65 2.95 8.52
N GLY A 94 2.07 3.49 9.60
CA GLY A 94 0.72 3.16 10.05
C GLY A 94 0.61 1.79 10.71
N GLU A 95 -0.59 1.22 10.71
CA GLU A 95 -0.85 -0.10 11.31
C GLU A 95 -0.04 -1.22 10.65
N GLU A 96 0.21 -1.11 9.34
CA GLU A 96 1.03 -2.06 8.58
C GLU A 96 2.47 -2.12 9.12
N GLY A 97 3.05 -0.97 9.47
CA GLY A 97 4.36 -0.92 10.12
C GLY A 97 4.38 -1.67 11.46
N VAL A 98 3.32 -1.55 12.26
CA VAL A 98 3.20 -2.29 13.54
C VAL A 98 3.08 -3.79 13.28
N ARG A 99 2.27 -4.20 12.29
CA ARG A 99 2.12 -5.61 11.90
C ARG A 99 3.44 -6.21 11.42
N PHE A 100 4.24 -5.45 10.67
CA PHE A 100 5.54 -5.90 10.18
C PHE A 100 6.52 -6.22 11.33
N TYR A 101 6.50 -5.39 12.38
CA TYR A 101 7.38 -5.57 13.54
C TYR A 101 6.81 -6.48 14.63
N THR A 102 5.61 -7.05 14.44
CA THR A 102 4.95 -7.91 15.45
C THR A 102 4.55 -9.27 14.88
N LYS A 103 4.17 -10.21 15.75
CA LYS A 103 3.69 -11.55 15.35
C LYS A 103 2.38 -11.84 16.06
N GLN A 104 1.35 -12.16 15.30
CA GLN A 104 0.05 -12.53 15.86
C GLN A 104 0.13 -13.91 16.54
N LYS A 105 -0.39 -14.01 17.76
CA LYS A 105 -0.50 -15.26 18.52
C LYS A 105 -1.94 -15.43 19.00
N SER A 106 -2.57 -16.56 18.69
CA SER A 106 -3.90 -16.91 19.20
C SER A 106 -3.77 -17.95 20.31
N ILE A 107 -4.39 -17.70 21.46
CA ILE A 107 -4.34 -18.58 22.63
C ILE A 107 -5.77 -18.97 22.98
N MET A 108 -6.06 -20.27 22.96
CA MET A 108 -7.31 -20.84 23.44
C MET A 108 -7.02 -21.64 24.71
N GLN A 109 -7.66 -21.27 25.81
CA GLN A 109 -7.48 -21.94 27.10
C GLN A 109 -8.83 -22.19 27.75
N ARG A 110 -8.97 -23.36 28.37
CA ARG A 110 -10.13 -23.77 29.16
C ARG A 110 -9.64 -24.32 30.49
N TRP A 111 -10.10 -23.72 31.59
CA TRP A 111 -9.79 -24.15 32.95
C TRP A 111 -11.06 -24.77 33.57
N PRO A 112 -11.14 -26.10 33.72
CA PRO A 112 -12.35 -26.75 34.24
C PRO A 112 -12.52 -26.64 35.76
N GLU A 113 -11.44 -26.42 36.53
CA GLU A 113 -11.48 -26.15 37.98
C GLU A 113 -10.52 -25.00 38.33
N SER A 114 -10.82 -24.23 39.38
CA SER A 114 -9.88 -23.24 39.93
C SER A 114 -8.93 -23.92 40.94
N ILE A 115 -7.71 -23.40 41.05
CA ILE A 115 -6.73 -23.73 42.12
C ILE A 115 -7.23 -23.42 43.56
N GLY A 116 -8.51 -23.12 43.75
CA GLY A 116 -9.13 -22.93 45.08
C GLY A 116 -9.07 -24.16 45.99
N LYS A 117 -8.67 -25.34 45.50
CA LYS A 117 -8.40 -26.54 46.32
C LYS A 117 -6.98 -26.58 46.90
N GLY A 118 -6.11 -25.60 46.62
CA GLY A 118 -4.72 -25.59 47.06
C GLY A 118 -3.82 -26.49 46.21
N ALA A 119 -2.51 -26.50 46.50
CA ALA A 119 -1.56 -27.35 45.80
C ALA A 119 -1.68 -28.80 46.30
N GLU A 120 -2.36 -29.66 45.55
CA GLU A 120 -2.31 -31.10 45.79
C GLU A 120 -1.00 -31.66 45.21
N PHE A 121 -0.02 -31.88 46.10
CA PHE A 121 1.22 -32.62 45.81
C PHE A 121 1.05 -34.13 46.06
N VAL A 122 -0.18 -34.64 46.12
CA VAL A 122 -0.44 -36.03 46.49
C VAL A 122 -0.21 -36.94 45.28
N MET A 123 0.74 -37.86 45.44
CA MET A 123 1.03 -38.90 44.46
C MET A 123 -0.24 -39.75 44.22
N PRO A 124 -0.75 -39.86 42.98
CA PRO A 124 -1.95 -40.63 42.71
C PRO A 124 -1.69 -42.11 43.04
N THR A 125 -2.43 -42.65 44.00
CA THR A 125 -2.49 -44.09 44.27
C THR A 125 -3.77 -44.65 43.69
N ALA A 126 -3.65 -45.77 42.98
CA ALA A 126 -4.77 -46.41 42.29
C ALA A 126 -5.83 -46.89 43.30
N LYS A 127 -7.09 -46.65 42.99
CA LYS A 127 -8.22 -47.48 43.45
C LYS A 127 -8.67 -48.36 42.31
#